data_AF-A0A927VLM5-F1
#
_entry.id   AF-A0A927VLM5-F1
#
_cell.length_a   1.000
_cell.length_b   1.000
_cell.length_c   1.000
_cell.angle_alpha   90.00
_cell.angle_beta   90.00
_cell.angle_gamma   90.00
#
_symmetry.space_group_name_H-M   'P 1'
#
loop_
_entity.id
_entity.type
_entity.pdbx_description
1 polymer ?
#
loop_
_entity_poly.entity_id
_entity_poly.type
_entity_poly.pdbx_seq_one_letter_code
_entity_poly.pdbx_strand_id
1 'polypeptide(L)'
;MKKTIKTMMILAAAGIMVMITMALTGCGTKTIDLNKYISVEFDGYDGYGNATVVFDDEAFMKDNAGSVKYYSADKEELQMINNLRGVVKEQFFVAQLRECIGFRLDSSNTLHNGDVVTIKWNCNDEKADNSFHVKFNYSDMPFVVNGLDEVKEFDPFEDIKISVSGFSPDGSLNIVPGKYSTLNYMASKSSGLSNGETIVISIDSSFDFETMIARYGAIPSKTEMTYTVEGLGHYVNDIDEIPKDLYNKMDKQMLDEFYATAERNWEHGVEDINSINNVGNYMVTLKEGVTRNPHNYLYYVYKVNIDTEDGEFTYYWYGYFTDIMILEDGTCTVDISGYTVSESSSFFGLTDGDYLKCDANHYVAGFKEIDSLFNKQIVSKSDLYEYKSTITE
;
A
#
# COMPACT_ATOMS: atom_id res chain seq x y z
N MET A 1 20.01 9.77 -19.32
CA MET A 1 20.31 10.89 -18.39
C MET A 1 21.73 10.73 -17.89
N LYS A 2 22.52 11.79 -17.95
CA LYS A 2 23.92 11.83 -17.50
C LYS A 2 23.99 11.39 -16.03
N LYS A 3 24.68 10.29 -15.73
CA LYS A 3 25.17 10.02 -14.37
C LYS A 3 26.12 11.16 -14.02
N THR A 4 25.62 12.18 -13.32
CA THR A 4 26.49 13.04 -12.52
C THR A 4 27.08 12.12 -11.47
N ILE A 5 28.29 11.64 -11.73
CA ILE A 5 29.22 11.20 -10.70
C ILE A 5 29.37 12.44 -9.81
N LYS A 6 28.55 12.54 -8.76
CA LYS A 6 28.85 13.45 -7.66
C LYS A 6 30.21 12.98 -7.19
N THR A 7 31.22 13.80 -7.42
CA THR A 7 32.49 13.73 -6.70
C THR A 7 32.13 13.46 -5.24
N MET A 8 32.46 12.27 -4.72
CA MET A 8 32.47 12.02 -3.28
C MET A 8 33.47 13.04 -2.73
N MET A 9 32.97 14.21 -2.35
CA MET A 9 33.66 15.06 -1.41
C MET A 9 33.58 14.28 -0.10
N ILE A 10 34.61 13.47 0.15
CA ILE A 10 34.91 12.99 1.50
C ILE A 10 35.22 14.26 2.27
N LEU A 11 34.18 14.85 2.88
CA LEU A 11 34.34 15.83 3.93
C LEU A 11 34.98 15.03 5.07
N ALA A 12 36.28 15.20 5.28
CA ALA A 12 36.98 14.60 6.39
C ALA A 12 36.37 15.11 7.70
N ALA A 13 35.35 14.40 8.21
CA ALA A 13 34.81 14.62 9.53
C ALA A 13 35.84 14.06 10.52
N ALA A 14 36.78 14.92 10.92
CA ALA A 14 37.82 14.56 11.87
C ALA A 14 37.20 14.31 13.25
N GLY A 15 37.12 13.04 13.66
CA GLY A 15 36.70 12.65 15.00
C GLY A 15 37.56 13.32 16.08
N ILE A 16 36.92 13.82 17.13
CA ILE A 16 37.64 14.44 18.26
C ILE A 16 38.39 13.35 19.03
N MET A 17 39.72 13.45 19.05
CA MET A 17 40.63 12.54 19.73
C MET A 17 40.81 12.93 21.20
N VAL A 18 40.53 12.02 22.15
CA VAL A 18 40.83 12.22 23.58
C VAL A 18 42.26 11.76 23.87
N MET A 19 43.19 12.70 24.11
CA MET A 19 44.59 12.39 24.38
C MET A 19 44.86 12.08 25.86
N ILE A 20 45.50 10.92 26.13
CA ILE A 20 46.11 10.59 27.43
C ILE A 20 47.63 10.54 27.22
N THR A 21 48.37 11.50 27.78
CA THR A 21 49.83 11.58 27.64
C THR A 21 50.56 10.81 28.74
N MET A 22 51.41 9.85 28.37
CA MET A 22 52.47 9.32 29.24
C MET A 22 53.83 9.45 28.52
N ALA A 23 54.76 10.18 29.14
CA ALA A 23 56.11 10.39 28.63
C ALA A 23 57.13 9.67 29.52
N LEU A 24 57.90 8.74 28.94
CA LEU A 24 59.13 8.21 29.54
C LEU A 24 60.14 7.86 28.42
N THR A 25 61.32 8.48 28.45
CA THR A 25 62.47 8.14 27.61
C THR A 25 63.66 7.71 28.47
N GLY A 26 64.27 6.56 28.14
CA GLY A 26 65.53 6.07 28.70
C GLY A 26 66.22 5.07 27.77
N CYS A 27 67.45 5.42 27.34
CA CYS A 27 68.52 4.69 26.63
C CYS A 27 68.23 3.45 25.74
N GLY A 28 68.61 3.54 24.46
CA GLY A 28 69.08 2.43 23.62
C GLY A 28 68.16 1.99 22.48
N THR A 29 66.86 1.95 22.71
CA THR A 29 65.82 1.48 21.77
C THR A 29 65.02 2.67 21.22
N LYS A 30 64.74 2.71 19.92
CA LYS A 30 63.91 3.79 19.35
C LYS A 30 62.45 3.52 19.70
N THR A 31 61.82 4.44 20.42
CA THR A 31 60.37 4.39 20.68
C THR A 31 59.62 5.19 19.63
N ILE A 32 58.60 4.60 18.99
CA ILE A 32 57.73 5.27 18.02
C ILE A 32 56.31 5.31 18.56
N ASP A 33 55.75 6.52 18.67
CA ASP A 33 54.37 6.76 19.08
C ASP A 33 53.43 6.61 17.87
N LEU A 34 52.68 5.51 17.80
CA LEU A 34 51.83 5.19 16.64
C LEU A 34 50.55 6.01 16.62
N ASN A 35 50.08 6.48 17.78
CA ASN A 35 48.88 7.30 17.90
C ASN A 35 48.99 8.63 17.11
N LYS A 36 50.22 9.06 16.77
CA LYS A 36 50.50 10.26 15.96
C LYS A 36 50.13 10.13 14.49
N TYR A 37 50.11 8.90 13.96
CA TYR A 37 49.94 8.64 12.54
C TYR A 37 48.58 8.04 12.23
N ILE A 38 47.61 8.13 13.15
CA ILE A 38 46.32 7.47 12.98
C ILE A 38 45.18 8.44 13.26
N SER A 39 44.15 8.34 12.44
CA SER A 39 42.90 9.08 12.57
C SER A 39 41.73 8.23 12.11
N VAL A 40 40.51 8.69 12.39
CA VAL A 40 39.28 8.06 11.92
C VAL A 40 38.46 9.11 11.19
N GLU A 41 38.02 8.75 9.99
CA GLU A 41 37.07 9.53 9.19
C GLU A 41 35.68 8.89 9.31
N PHE A 42 34.68 9.74 9.45
CA PHE A 42 33.26 9.35 9.48
C PHE A 42 32.54 9.86 8.24
N ASP A 43 31.69 9.02 7.66
CA ASP A 43 30.82 9.40 6.56
C ASP A 43 29.45 8.70 6.63
N GLY A 44 28.52 9.15 5.78
CA GLY A 44 27.17 8.60 5.72
C GLY A 44 26.18 9.40 6.55
N TYR A 45 25.10 8.72 6.94
CA TYR A 45 23.98 9.35 7.64
C TYR A 45 23.87 8.84 9.08
N ASP A 46 23.28 9.63 9.95
CA ASP A 46 23.07 9.26 11.35
C ASP A 46 22.23 7.96 11.44
N GLY A 47 22.79 6.93 12.10
CA GLY A 47 22.26 5.57 12.16
C GLY A 47 22.67 4.63 11.03
N TYR A 48 23.32 5.16 10.00
CA TYR A 48 23.86 4.44 8.85
C TYR A 48 25.28 4.91 8.51
N GLY A 49 25.98 5.44 9.52
CA GLY A 49 27.32 5.99 9.36
C GLY A 49 28.39 4.90 9.30
N ASN A 50 29.50 5.21 8.62
CA ASN A 50 30.68 4.35 8.55
C ASN A 50 31.90 5.05 9.15
N ALA A 51 32.83 4.24 9.65
CA ALA A 51 34.12 4.71 10.13
C ALA A 51 35.26 4.04 9.36
N THR A 52 36.18 4.87 8.86
CA THR A 52 37.39 4.41 8.17
C THR A 52 38.61 4.88 8.94
N VAL A 53 39.50 3.94 9.29
CA VAL A 53 40.78 4.28 9.91
C VAL A 53 41.75 4.73 8.81
N VAL A 54 42.33 5.91 8.98
CA VAL A 54 43.37 6.44 8.10
C VAL A 54 44.69 6.44 8.86
N PHE A 55 45.64 5.65 8.38
CA PHE A 55 47.02 5.68 8.84
C PHE A 55 47.84 6.55 7.89
N ASP A 56 48.51 7.57 8.42
CA ASP A 56 49.37 8.48 7.69
C ASP A 56 50.72 7.80 7.40
N ASP A 57 50.70 6.90 6.42
CA ASP A 57 51.87 6.17 5.95
C ASP A 57 52.96 7.12 5.44
N GLU A 58 52.61 8.27 4.87
CA GLU A 58 53.58 9.25 4.37
C GLU A 58 54.34 9.91 5.53
N ALA A 59 53.62 10.41 6.55
CA ALA A 59 54.25 10.96 7.75
C ALA A 59 55.04 9.90 8.52
N PHE A 60 54.49 8.69 8.68
CA PHE A 60 55.19 7.59 9.32
C PHE A 60 56.51 7.25 8.61
N MET A 61 56.48 7.17 7.28
CA MET A 61 57.67 6.94 6.47
C MET A 61 58.68 8.07 6.62
N LYS A 62 58.24 9.32 6.48
CA LYS A 62 59.09 10.51 6.55
C LYS A 62 59.77 10.69 7.90
N ASP A 63 59.04 10.49 9.00
CA ASP A 63 59.53 10.71 10.36
C ASP A 63 60.50 9.60 10.83
N ASN A 64 60.46 8.44 10.17
CA ASN A 64 61.24 7.27 10.56
C ASN A 64 62.32 6.86 9.56
N ALA A 65 62.30 7.37 8.33
CA ALA A 65 63.35 7.15 7.34
C ALA A 65 64.75 7.54 7.88
N GLY A 66 65.77 6.76 7.54
CA GLY A 66 67.15 6.96 7.98
C GLY A 66 67.46 6.63 9.44
N SER A 67 66.42 6.48 10.28
CA SER A 67 66.57 6.21 11.72
C SER A 67 66.24 4.77 12.11
N VAL A 68 65.48 4.05 11.28
CA VAL A 68 65.18 2.63 11.43
C VAL A 68 66.25 1.81 10.72
N LYS A 69 66.65 0.70 11.35
CA LYS A 69 67.55 -0.30 10.75
C LYS A 69 66.85 -1.64 10.78
N TYR A 70 67.23 -2.52 9.86
CA TYR A 70 66.75 -3.89 9.82
C TYR A 70 67.88 -4.86 10.16
N TYR A 71 67.56 -5.83 11.01
CA TYR A 71 68.39 -6.91 11.47
C TYR A 71 67.65 -8.22 11.22
N SER A 72 68.32 -9.16 10.56
CA SER A 72 67.81 -10.53 10.36
C SER A 72 68.93 -11.50 10.68
N ALA A 73 68.57 -12.66 11.24
CA ALA A 73 69.52 -13.76 11.40
C ALA A 73 69.78 -14.49 10.07
N ASP A 74 68.93 -14.26 9.06
CA ASP A 74 69.07 -14.81 7.72
C ASP A 74 70.14 -14.01 6.94
N LYS A 75 71.24 -14.69 6.63
CA LYS A 75 72.37 -14.09 5.92
C LYS A 75 72.06 -13.79 4.46
N GLU A 76 71.17 -14.53 3.81
CA GLU A 76 70.78 -14.31 2.42
C GLU A 76 69.88 -13.08 2.31
N GLU A 77 68.93 -12.94 3.23
CA GLU A 77 68.06 -11.75 3.35
C GLU A 77 68.88 -10.49 3.63
N LEU A 78 69.83 -10.55 4.58
CA LEU A 78 70.75 -9.44 4.84
C LEU A 78 71.62 -9.08 3.63
N GLN A 79 72.08 -10.06 2.85
CA GLN A 79 72.85 -9.80 1.62
C GLN A 79 72.00 -9.07 0.58
N MET A 80 70.77 -9.52 0.36
CA MET A 80 69.84 -8.88 -0.57
C MET A 80 69.56 -7.43 -0.16
N ILE A 81 69.29 -7.20 1.13
CA ILE A 81 69.05 -5.87 1.70
C ILE A 81 70.28 -4.97 1.61
N ASN A 82 71.49 -5.52 1.78
CA ASN A 82 72.73 -4.76 1.68
C ASN A 82 73.06 -4.29 0.25
N ASN A 83 72.45 -4.88 -0.77
CA ASN A 83 72.56 -4.41 -2.15
C ASN A 83 71.73 -3.14 -2.42
N LEU A 84 70.73 -2.84 -1.57
CA LEU A 84 70.02 -1.56 -1.61
C LEU A 84 70.93 -0.42 -1.11
N ARG A 85 70.79 0.78 -1.66
CA ARG A 85 71.64 1.93 -1.33
C ARG A 85 70.82 3.19 -1.05
N GLY A 86 71.34 4.03 -0.16
CA GLY A 86 70.79 5.35 0.17
C GLY A 86 69.31 5.32 0.55
N VAL A 87 68.55 6.30 0.05
CA VAL A 87 67.12 6.51 0.36
C VAL A 87 66.26 5.26 0.11
N VAL A 88 66.57 4.47 -0.91
CA VAL A 88 65.81 3.24 -1.23
C VAL A 88 65.92 2.20 -0.11
N LYS A 89 67.10 2.08 0.51
CA LYS A 89 67.32 1.16 1.64
C LYS A 89 66.57 1.62 2.89
N GLU A 90 66.59 2.93 3.15
CA GLU A 90 65.93 3.52 4.31
C GLU A 90 64.40 3.40 4.24
N GLN A 91 63.82 3.66 3.06
CA GLN A 91 62.38 3.46 2.83
C GLN A 91 61.97 1.99 2.94
N PHE A 92 62.81 1.07 2.44
CA PHE A 92 62.56 -0.36 2.58
C PHE A 92 62.47 -0.78 4.05
N PHE A 93 63.36 -0.27 4.92
CA PHE A 93 63.32 -0.59 6.35
C PHE A 93 62.03 -0.12 7.02
N VAL A 94 61.59 1.11 6.74
CA VAL A 94 60.37 1.63 7.34
C VAL A 94 59.13 0.92 6.78
N ALA A 95 59.13 0.54 5.49
CA ALA A 95 58.09 -0.30 4.92
C ALA A 95 57.98 -1.66 5.64
N GLN A 96 59.11 -2.33 5.90
CA GLN A 96 59.11 -3.60 6.63
C GLN A 96 58.69 -3.44 8.10
N LEU A 97 59.02 -2.30 8.73
CA LEU A 97 58.55 -1.98 10.07
C LEU A 97 57.03 -1.71 10.08
N ARG A 98 56.49 -1.11 9.02
CA ARG A 98 55.05 -0.83 8.87
C ARG A 98 54.21 -2.11 8.85
N GLU A 99 54.73 -3.20 8.32
CA GLU A 99 54.12 -4.54 8.37
C GLU A 99 53.98 -5.09 9.80
N CYS A 100 54.70 -4.52 10.78
CA CYS A 100 54.56 -4.88 12.19
C CYS A 100 53.39 -4.12 12.85
N ILE A 101 52.76 -3.17 12.17
CA ILE A 101 51.68 -2.34 12.72
C ILE A 101 50.33 -2.90 12.27
N GLY A 102 49.55 -3.34 13.25
CA GLY A 102 48.18 -3.78 13.06
C GLY A 102 47.22 -2.96 13.91
N PHE A 103 46.05 -2.67 13.38
CA PHE A 103 44.94 -2.08 14.12
C PHE A 103 43.59 -2.47 13.50
N ARG A 104 42.52 -2.34 14.27
CA ARG A 104 41.13 -2.47 13.83
C ARG A 104 40.21 -1.56 14.65
N LEU A 105 39.04 -1.22 14.11
CA LEU A 105 37.96 -0.65 14.91
C LEU A 105 37.16 -1.76 15.61
N ASP A 106 36.56 -1.41 16.74
CA ASP A 106 35.57 -2.23 17.44
C ASP A 106 34.19 -2.17 16.77
N SER A 107 33.82 -1.03 16.17
CA SER A 107 32.67 -0.84 15.28
C SER A 107 33.02 0.06 14.11
N SER A 108 32.46 -0.22 12.93
CA SER A 108 32.78 0.53 11.70
C SER A 108 31.57 0.85 10.81
N ASN A 109 30.36 0.44 11.19
CA ASN A 109 29.13 0.64 10.43
C ASN A 109 27.94 0.85 11.38
N THR A 110 26.80 1.30 10.83
CA THR A 110 25.56 1.56 11.60
C THR A 110 25.78 2.57 12.73
N LEU A 111 26.67 3.54 12.51
CA LEU A 111 27.09 4.51 13.52
C LEU A 111 26.13 5.69 13.61
N HIS A 112 25.99 6.24 14.81
CA HIS A 112 25.24 7.46 15.10
C HIS A 112 26.17 8.60 15.55
N ASN A 113 25.76 9.85 15.32
CA ASN A 113 26.45 11.00 15.90
C ASN A 113 26.43 10.89 17.44
N GLY A 114 27.61 10.95 18.06
CA GLY A 114 27.80 10.77 19.50
C GLY A 114 28.25 9.37 19.91
N ASP A 115 28.20 8.36 19.03
CA ASP A 115 28.80 7.05 19.28
C ASP A 115 30.30 7.18 19.54
N VAL A 116 30.87 6.22 20.28
CA VAL A 116 32.32 6.15 20.50
C VAL A 116 32.85 4.87 19.86
N VAL A 117 33.71 5.03 18.86
CA VAL A 117 34.47 3.93 18.26
C VAL A 117 35.91 3.96 18.76
N THR A 118 36.49 2.79 18.99
CA THR A 118 37.84 2.66 19.56
C THR A 118 38.76 1.91 18.62
N ILE A 119 39.91 2.50 18.31
CA ILE A 119 40.98 1.77 17.63
C ILE A 119 41.61 0.79 18.62
N LYS A 120 41.63 -0.49 18.24
CA LYS A 120 42.30 -1.59 18.94
C LYS A 120 43.56 -1.98 18.18
N TRP A 121 44.70 -1.86 18.84
CA TRP A 121 46.00 -2.22 18.26
C TRP A 121 46.27 -3.72 18.37
N ASN A 122 46.89 -4.28 17.33
CA ASN A 122 47.37 -5.66 17.29
C ASN A 122 48.74 -5.71 16.58
N CYS A 123 49.66 -4.87 17.02
CA CYS A 123 51.03 -4.80 16.50
C CYS A 123 51.84 -6.06 16.81
N ASN A 124 52.78 -6.39 15.94
CA ASN A 124 53.81 -7.40 16.16
C ASN A 124 55.03 -6.76 16.84
N ASP A 125 54.87 -6.45 18.14
CA ASP A 125 55.91 -5.79 18.93
C ASP A 125 57.20 -6.61 19.03
N GLU A 126 57.07 -7.94 19.08
CA GLU A 126 58.22 -8.85 19.12
C GLU A 126 59.08 -8.72 17.85
N LYS A 127 58.46 -8.71 16.67
CA LYS A 127 59.18 -8.51 15.41
C LYS A 127 59.79 -7.11 15.32
N ALA A 128 59.05 -6.09 15.76
CA ALA A 128 59.53 -4.70 15.79
C ALA A 128 60.80 -4.56 16.66
N ASP A 129 60.83 -5.18 17.83
CA ASP A 129 61.99 -5.13 18.73
C ASP A 129 63.16 -5.99 18.20
N ASN A 130 62.90 -7.24 17.82
CA ASN A 130 63.95 -8.17 17.40
C ASN A 130 64.59 -7.80 16.05
N SER A 131 63.78 -7.36 15.09
CA SER A 131 64.25 -7.10 13.72
C SER A 131 64.60 -5.64 13.47
N PHE A 132 64.13 -4.71 14.30
CA PHE A 132 64.35 -3.28 14.07
C PHE A 132 64.87 -2.52 15.29
N HIS A 133 64.92 -3.15 16.47
CA HIS A 133 65.21 -2.49 17.74
C HIS A 133 64.31 -1.25 17.96
N VAL A 134 63.03 -1.42 17.61
CA VAL A 134 61.97 -0.42 17.76
C VAL A 134 60.96 -0.91 18.78
N LYS A 135 60.61 -0.04 19.72
CA LYS A 135 59.46 -0.24 20.61
C LYS A 135 58.31 0.64 20.16
N PHE A 136 57.17 0.06 19.86
CA PHE A 136 55.97 0.85 19.62
C PHE A 136 55.37 1.33 20.94
N ASN A 137 54.95 2.59 20.96
CA ASN A 137 54.12 3.17 21.99
C ASN A 137 52.76 3.44 21.36
N TYR A 138 51.71 2.82 21.89
CA TYR A 138 50.35 3.02 21.44
C TYR A 138 49.40 2.71 22.59
N SER A 139 48.22 3.29 22.51
CA SER A 139 47.13 2.97 23.40
C SER A 139 45.85 2.98 22.59
N ASP A 140 44.83 2.26 23.05
CA ASP A 140 43.51 2.34 22.47
C ASP A 140 43.03 3.81 22.43
N MET A 141 42.51 4.23 21.28
CA MET A 141 42.11 5.61 21.04
C MET A 141 40.61 5.68 20.80
N PRO A 142 39.82 6.29 21.70
CA PRO A 142 38.41 6.53 21.47
C PRO A 142 38.22 7.76 20.57
N PHE A 143 37.32 7.63 19.59
CA PHE A 143 36.87 8.69 18.72
C PHE A 143 35.36 8.83 18.82
N VAL A 144 34.90 10.06 19.08
CA VAL A 144 33.46 10.36 19.05
C VAL A 144 33.05 10.57 17.59
N VAL A 145 32.09 9.77 17.14
CA VAL A 145 31.46 9.88 15.82
C VAL A 145 30.74 11.22 15.73
N ASN A 146 31.07 12.02 14.73
CA ASN A 146 30.44 13.33 14.49
C ASN A 146 30.43 13.62 12.99
N GLY A 147 29.52 14.49 12.56
CA GLY A 147 29.46 14.97 11.18
C GLY A 147 28.73 14.03 10.22
N LEU A 148 28.00 13.03 10.73
CA LEU A 148 27.06 12.26 9.92
C LEU A 148 25.85 13.13 9.55
N ASP A 149 25.38 13.01 8.31
CA ASP A 149 24.23 13.79 7.82
C ASP A 149 22.92 13.28 8.44
N GLU A 150 21.97 14.18 8.70
CA GLU A 150 20.62 13.77 9.10
C GLU A 150 19.89 13.05 7.95
N VAL A 151 19.24 11.93 8.25
CA VAL A 151 18.38 11.23 7.29
C VAL A 151 17.10 12.04 7.09
N LYS A 152 16.81 12.44 5.85
CA LYS A 152 15.54 13.10 5.53
C LYS A 152 14.40 12.10 5.49
N GLU A 153 13.20 12.57 5.79
CA GLU A 153 11.99 11.76 5.67
C GLU A 153 11.09 12.24 4.52
N PHE A 154 10.27 11.34 3.99
CA PHE A 154 9.24 11.66 3.00
C PHE A 154 7.98 10.81 3.20
N ASP A 155 6.82 11.31 2.79
CA ASP A 155 5.59 10.51 2.77
C ASP A 155 5.59 9.62 1.51
N PRO A 156 5.67 8.29 1.65
CA PRO A 156 5.74 7.37 0.51
C PRO A 156 4.39 7.20 -0.21
N PHE A 157 3.28 7.71 0.35
CA PHE A 157 1.94 7.57 -0.21
C PHE A 157 1.41 8.85 -0.86
N GLU A 158 2.15 9.96 -0.77
CA GLU A 158 1.73 11.27 -1.32
C GLU A 158 1.54 11.24 -2.85
N ASP A 159 2.38 10.48 -3.55
CA ASP A 159 2.45 10.47 -5.03
C ASP A 159 1.95 9.17 -5.68
N ILE A 160 1.38 8.23 -4.91
CA ILE A 160 0.83 7.01 -5.51
C ILE A 160 -0.52 7.27 -6.14
N LYS A 161 -0.86 6.50 -7.18
CA LYS A 161 -2.21 6.52 -7.74
C LYS A 161 -2.95 5.26 -7.31
N ILE A 162 -4.04 5.45 -6.59
CA ILE A 162 -4.96 4.39 -6.21
C ILE A 162 -6.18 4.49 -7.13
N SER A 163 -6.54 3.38 -7.77
CA SER A 163 -7.74 3.28 -8.60
C SER A 163 -8.52 2.04 -8.18
N VAL A 164 -9.83 2.19 -8.02
CA VAL A 164 -10.75 1.08 -7.81
C VAL A 164 -11.62 0.89 -9.07
N SER A 165 -12.05 -0.34 -9.32
CA SER A 165 -12.89 -0.68 -10.47
C SER A 165 -13.75 -1.91 -10.17
N GLY A 166 -14.84 -2.06 -10.90
CA GLY A 166 -15.80 -3.15 -10.75
C GLY A 166 -17.03 -2.74 -9.94
N PHE A 167 -17.78 -3.74 -9.47
CA PHE A 167 -19.01 -3.54 -8.71
C PHE A 167 -18.84 -3.99 -7.28
N SER A 168 -19.31 -3.20 -6.31
CA SER A 168 -19.44 -3.60 -4.91
C SER A 168 -20.43 -4.76 -4.79
N PRO A 169 -20.13 -5.84 -4.02
CA PRO A 169 -18.98 -6.03 -3.13
C PRO A 169 -17.77 -6.75 -3.78
N ASP A 170 -17.71 -6.83 -5.10
CA ASP A 170 -16.68 -7.54 -5.88
C ASP A 170 -15.67 -6.59 -6.55
N GLY A 171 -15.43 -5.41 -5.96
CA GLY A 171 -14.50 -4.42 -6.48
C GLY A 171 -13.03 -4.87 -6.43
N SER A 172 -12.20 -4.25 -7.26
CA SER A 172 -10.75 -4.51 -7.35
C SER A 172 -9.95 -3.23 -7.15
N LEU A 173 -8.77 -3.36 -6.54
CA LEU A 173 -7.83 -2.27 -6.28
C LEU A 173 -6.61 -2.38 -7.19
N ASN A 174 -6.18 -1.25 -7.74
CA ASN A 174 -4.90 -1.13 -8.41
C ASN A 174 -4.12 0.06 -7.84
N ILE A 175 -2.83 -0.15 -7.58
CA ILE A 175 -1.91 0.84 -7.03
C ILE A 175 -0.76 1.03 -8.02
N VAL A 176 -0.58 2.26 -8.49
CA VAL A 176 0.56 2.63 -9.33
C VAL A 176 1.57 3.39 -8.48
N PRO A 177 2.82 2.89 -8.36
CA PRO A 177 3.89 3.58 -7.63
C PRO A 177 4.15 5.00 -8.16
N GLY A 178 4.47 5.91 -7.24
CA GLY A 178 4.80 7.30 -7.55
C GLY A 178 6.27 7.50 -7.93
N LYS A 179 6.85 8.64 -7.53
CA LYS A 179 8.24 9.01 -7.84
C LYS A 179 9.27 8.01 -7.28
N TYR A 180 8.97 7.33 -6.18
CA TYR A 180 9.82 6.33 -5.55
C TYR A 180 9.56 4.94 -6.13
N SER A 181 9.92 4.74 -7.40
CA SER A 181 9.61 3.52 -8.16
C SER A 181 10.26 2.23 -7.62
N THR A 182 11.09 2.32 -6.59
CA THR A 182 11.68 1.17 -5.89
C THR A 182 10.79 0.65 -4.76
N LEU A 183 9.81 1.44 -4.34
CA LEU A 183 8.84 1.02 -3.34
C LEU A 183 7.76 0.18 -4.02
N ASN A 184 7.56 -1.02 -3.51
CA ASN A 184 6.42 -1.85 -3.83
C ASN A 184 5.37 -1.66 -2.73
N TYR A 185 4.10 -1.68 -3.12
CA TYR A 185 2.98 -1.48 -2.22
C TYR A 185 2.12 -2.74 -2.18
N MET A 186 1.68 -3.11 -0.99
CA MET A 186 0.76 -4.21 -0.73
C MET A 186 -0.50 -3.68 -0.09
N ALA A 187 -1.64 -4.29 -0.38
CA ALA A 187 -2.90 -3.98 0.28
C ALA A 187 -3.36 -5.17 1.10
N SER A 188 -4.00 -4.93 2.25
CA SER A 188 -4.61 -5.96 3.08
C SER A 188 -5.66 -6.78 2.31
N LYS A 189 -6.28 -6.15 1.30
CA LYS A 189 -7.24 -6.76 0.38
C LYS A 189 -7.22 -5.98 -0.94
N SER A 190 -7.23 -6.70 -2.07
CA SER A 190 -7.18 -6.09 -3.41
C SER A 190 -8.34 -6.51 -4.33
N SER A 191 -9.22 -7.39 -3.86
CA SER A 191 -10.39 -7.90 -4.58
C SER A 191 -11.52 -8.19 -3.61
N GLY A 192 -12.77 -8.25 -4.10
CA GLY A 192 -13.92 -8.46 -3.22
C GLY A 192 -14.22 -7.22 -2.38
N LEU A 193 -13.95 -6.03 -2.91
CA LEU A 193 -14.05 -4.77 -2.19
C LEU A 193 -15.46 -4.17 -2.28
N SER A 194 -15.91 -3.58 -1.17
CA SER A 194 -17.19 -2.86 -1.09
C SER A 194 -16.99 -1.36 -0.89
N ASN A 195 -17.94 -0.55 -1.38
CA ASN A 195 -17.97 0.88 -1.03
C ASN A 195 -18.08 1.05 0.51
N GLY A 196 -17.28 1.95 1.08
CA GLY A 196 -17.15 2.17 2.53
C GLY A 196 -16.21 1.20 3.26
N GLU A 197 -15.71 0.15 2.60
CA GLU A 197 -14.70 -0.74 3.17
C GLU A 197 -13.38 -0.01 3.37
N THR A 198 -12.73 -0.24 4.51
CA THR A 198 -11.44 0.34 4.82
C THR A 198 -10.34 -0.70 4.68
N ILE A 199 -9.33 -0.42 3.87
CA ILE A 199 -8.16 -1.28 3.66
C ILE A 199 -6.88 -0.59 4.13
N VAL A 200 -5.86 -1.40 4.44
CA VAL A 200 -4.52 -0.93 4.78
C VAL A 200 -3.61 -1.14 3.59
N ILE A 201 -2.91 -0.08 3.17
CA ILE A 201 -1.87 -0.14 2.14
C ILE A 201 -0.53 0.03 2.85
N SER A 202 0.39 -0.90 2.65
CA SER A 202 1.72 -0.91 3.25
C SER A 202 2.83 -0.96 2.19
N ILE A 203 4.02 -0.52 2.57
CA ILE A 203 5.23 -0.77 1.81
C ILE A 203 5.66 -2.22 2.04
N ASP A 204 5.99 -2.94 0.96
CA ASP A 204 6.49 -4.30 0.99
C ASP A 204 7.78 -4.40 1.84
N SER A 205 7.79 -5.27 2.85
CA SER A 205 8.89 -5.44 3.80
C SER A 205 10.22 -5.89 3.20
N SER A 206 10.27 -6.22 1.91
CA SER A 206 11.50 -6.46 1.17
C SER A 206 12.31 -5.19 0.87
N PHE A 207 11.78 -4.00 1.17
CA PHE A 207 12.54 -2.76 1.00
C PHE A 207 13.66 -2.64 2.04
N ASP A 208 14.84 -2.25 1.57
CA ASP A 208 16.02 -2.03 2.39
C ASP A 208 16.26 -0.53 2.59
N PHE A 209 16.36 -0.10 3.84
CA PHE A 209 16.59 1.30 4.21
C PHE A 209 17.95 1.81 3.70
N GLU A 210 18.98 0.97 3.66
CA GLU A 210 20.29 1.39 3.13
C GLU A 210 20.18 1.75 1.65
N THR A 211 19.48 0.92 0.87
CA THR A 211 19.19 1.21 -0.55
C THR A 211 18.39 2.50 -0.73
N MET A 212 17.44 2.79 0.17
CA MET A 212 16.65 4.02 0.12
C MET A 212 17.49 5.27 0.39
N ILE A 213 18.33 5.22 1.42
CA ILE A 213 19.27 6.30 1.76
C ILE A 213 20.29 6.50 0.63
N ALA A 214 20.87 5.42 0.10
CA ALA A 214 21.84 5.50 -0.99
C ALA A 214 21.24 6.13 -2.27
N ARG A 215 19.98 5.85 -2.57
CA ARG A 215 19.32 6.29 -3.81
C ARG A 215 18.64 7.66 -3.70
N TYR A 216 18.04 7.95 -2.55
CA TYR A 216 17.22 9.15 -2.35
C TYR A 216 17.73 10.09 -1.25
N GLY A 217 18.68 9.65 -0.43
CA GLY A 217 19.13 10.39 0.76
C GLY A 217 18.02 10.57 1.80
N ALA A 218 17.01 9.70 1.77
CA ALA A 218 15.82 9.83 2.59
C ALA A 218 15.13 8.47 2.80
N ILE A 219 14.37 8.36 3.89
CA ILE A 219 13.57 7.18 4.25
C ILE A 219 12.08 7.52 4.33
N PRO A 220 11.18 6.53 4.19
CA PRO A 220 9.75 6.74 4.41
C PRO A 220 9.46 7.18 5.87
N SER A 221 8.65 8.21 6.07
CA SER A 221 8.20 8.66 7.40
C SER A 221 7.18 7.72 8.06
N LYS A 222 6.52 6.89 7.24
CA LYS A 222 5.56 5.87 7.64
C LYS A 222 5.61 4.72 6.65
N THR A 223 5.20 3.54 7.06
CA THR A 223 5.21 2.33 6.23
C THR A 223 3.82 1.85 5.84
N GLU A 224 2.78 2.50 6.36
CA GLU A 224 1.39 2.14 6.12
C GLU A 224 0.48 3.38 6.03
N MET A 225 -0.63 3.23 5.31
CA MET A 225 -1.75 4.17 5.29
C MET A 225 -3.08 3.41 5.24
N THR A 226 -4.15 4.11 5.60
CA THR A 226 -5.51 3.63 5.48
C THR A 226 -6.19 4.25 4.26
N TYR A 227 -6.94 3.45 3.51
CA TYR A 227 -7.71 3.88 2.35
C TYR A 227 -9.15 3.37 2.45
N THR A 228 -10.12 4.26 2.30
CA THR A 228 -11.55 3.92 2.23
C THR A 228 -11.95 3.77 0.77
N VAL A 229 -12.50 2.62 0.42
CA VAL A 229 -12.95 2.29 -0.93
C VAL A 229 -14.22 3.07 -1.25
N GLU A 230 -14.20 3.84 -2.33
CA GLU A 230 -15.33 4.62 -2.81
C GLU A 230 -15.35 4.63 -4.34
N GLY A 231 -16.52 4.81 -4.95
CA GLY A 231 -16.67 4.97 -6.40
C GLY A 231 -16.76 3.66 -7.19
N LEU A 232 -16.92 2.51 -6.54
CA LEU A 232 -17.33 1.29 -7.24
C LEU A 232 -18.79 1.42 -7.68
N GLY A 233 -19.14 0.83 -8.82
CA GLY A 233 -20.55 0.65 -9.18
C GLY A 233 -21.23 -0.27 -8.17
N HIS A 234 -22.56 -0.20 -8.06
CA HIS A 234 -23.31 -1.08 -7.15
C HIS A 234 -24.75 -1.28 -7.61
N TYR A 235 -25.37 -2.37 -7.18
CA TYR A 235 -26.81 -2.54 -7.32
C TYR A 235 -27.50 -1.67 -6.28
N VAL A 236 -28.55 -0.97 -6.70
CA VAL A 236 -29.36 -0.13 -5.82
C VAL A 236 -29.92 -0.97 -4.68
N ASN A 237 -29.89 -0.43 -3.46
CA ASN A 237 -30.47 -1.07 -2.27
C ASN A 237 -31.55 -0.22 -1.59
N ASP A 238 -31.71 1.03 -2.03
CA ASP A 238 -32.74 1.93 -1.58
C ASP A 238 -33.37 2.69 -2.76
N ILE A 239 -34.67 2.93 -2.68
CA ILE A 239 -35.41 3.68 -3.71
C ILE A 239 -34.88 5.12 -3.79
N ASP A 240 -34.42 5.68 -2.67
CA ASP A 240 -33.88 7.04 -2.61
C ASP A 240 -32.58 7.23 -3.43
N GLU A 241 -31.90 6.13 -3.80
CA GLU A 241 -30.74 6.19 -4.70
C GLU A 241 -31.15 6.38 -6.17
N ILE A 242 -32.41 6.14 -6.51
CA ILE A 242 -32.90 6.22 -7.89
C ILE A 242 -33.29 7.66 -8.21
N PRO A 243 -32.69 8.29 -9.24
CA PRO A 243 -33.07 9.62 -9.67
C PRO A 243 -34.56 9.70 -10.01
N LYS A 244 -35.22 10.77 -9.58
CA LYS A 244 -36.67 10.96 -9.75
C LYS A 244 -37.13 10.86 -11.21
N ASP A 245 -36.33 11.30 -12.17
CA ASP A 245 -36.67 11.20 -13.58
C ASP A 245 -36.65 9.75 -14.09
N LEU A 246 -35.70 8.92 -13.62
CA LEU A 246 -35.65 7.50 -13.94
C LEU A 246 -36.78 6.74 -13.26
N TYR A 247 -37.06 7.04 -11.98
CA TYR A 247 -38.22 6.50 -11.27
C TYR A 247 -39.52 6.76 -12.04
N ASN A 248 -39.75 8.01 -12.47
CA ASN A 248 -40.96 8.38 -13.22
C ASN A 248 -41.03 7.70 -14.60
N LYS A 249 -39.90 7.43 -15.25
CA LYS A 249 -39.86 6.68 -16.51
C LYS A 249 -40.26 5.22 -16.31
N MET A 250 -39.76 4.57 -15.26
CA MET A 250 -40.13 3.21 -14.89
C MET A 250 -41.62 3.12 -14.51
N ASP A 251 -42.10 4.05 -13.66
CA ASP A 251 -43.51 4.17 -13.28
C ASP A 251 -44.42 4.31 -14.52
N LYS A 252 -44.07 5.23 -15.42
CA LYS A 252 -44.79 5.42 -16.67
C LYS A 252 -44.79 4.15 -17.54
N GLN A 253 -43.66 3.45 -17.65
CA GLN A 253 -43.58 2.21 -18.44
C GLN A 253 -44.54 1.14 -17.91
N MET A 254 -44.69 1.03 -16.58
CA MET A 254 -45.65 0.09 -15.98
C MET A 254 -47.09 0.49 -16.32
N LEU A 255 -47.44 1.78 -16.22
CA LEU A 255 -48.77 2.28 -16.57
C LEU A 255 -49.08 2.09 -18.07
N ASP A 256 -48.13 2.40 -18.95
CA ASP A 256 -48.26 2.23 -20.40
C ASP A 256 -48.54 0.75 -20.74
N GLU A 257 -47.84 -0.20 -20.10
CA GLU A 257 -48.12 -1.64 -20.26
C GLU A 257 -49.51 -2.04 -19.73
N PHE A 258 -49.90 -1.53 -18.56
CA PHE A 258 -51.21 -1.82 -17.98
C PHE A 258 -52.34 -1.42 -18.94
N TYR A 259 -52.31 -0.19 -19.44
CA TYR A 259 -53.30 0.31 -20.40
C TYR A 259 -53.27 -0.43 -21.73
N ALA A 260 -52.07 -0.76 -22.25
CA ALA A 260 -51.95 -1.56 -23.47
C ALA A 260 -52.54 -2.97 -23.30
N THR A 261 -52.37 -3.57 -22.13
CA THR A 261 -52.93 -4.88 -21.79
C THR A 261 -54.45 -4.83 -21.62
N ALA A 262 -55.00 -3.80 -20.97
CA ALA A 262 -56.44 -3.59 -20.89
C ALA A 262 -57.05 -3.42 -22.29
N GLU A 263 -56.51 -2.54 -23.13
CA GLU A 263 -57.01 -2.28 -24.49
C GLU A 263 -56.99 -3.55 -25.37
N ARG A 264 -56.01 -4.43 -25.16
CA ARG A 264 -55.83 -5.65 -25.94
C ARG A 264 -56.73 -6.80 -25.48
N ASN A 265 -56.99 -6.91 -24.17
CA ASN A 265 -57.54 -8.12 -23.56
C ASN A 265 -58.91 -7.93 -22.89
N TRP A 266 -59.35 -6.71 -22.60
CA TRP A 266 -60.62 -6.44 -21.91
C TRP A 266 -61.72 -6.10 -22.92
N GLU A 267 -62.97 -6.46 -22.62
CA GLU A 267 -64.10 -6.31 -23.55
C GLU A 267 -64.39 -4.84 -23.90
N HIS A 268 -64.32 -3.94 -22.92
CA HIS A 268 -64.46 -2.49 -23.11
C HIS A 268 -63.12 -1.74 -23.00
N GLY A 269 -62.00 -2.46 -23.08
CA GLY A 269 -60.67 -1.87 -23.07
C GLY A 269 -60.41 -1.00 -21.83
N VAL A 270 -59.92 0.23 -22.06
CA VAL A 270 -59.63 1.17 -20.97
C VAL A 270 -60.87 1.88 -20.39
N GLU A 271 -62.05 1.74 -21.00
CA GLU A 271 -63.27 2.42 -20.55
C GLU A 271 -63.76 1.92 -19.18
N ASP A 272 -63.45 0.68 -18.83
CA ASP A 272 -63.78 0.08 -17.52
C ASP A 272 -62.92 0.62 -16.38
N ILE A 273 -61.88 1.42 -16.65
CA ILE A 273 -60.91 1.86 -15.62
C ILE A 273 -61.35 3.19 -15.00
N ASN A 274 -61.82 3.15 -13.75
CA ASN A 274 -62.15 4.34 -12.97
C ASN A 274 -60.89 5.06 -12.47
N SER A 275 -59.93 4.30 -11.91
CA SER A 275 -58.66 4.88 -11.47
C SER A 275 -57.55 3.83 -11.35
N ILE A 276 -56.31 4.29 -11.51
CA ILE A 276 -55.09 3.55 -11.18
C ILE A 276 -54.16 4.49 -10.40
N ASN A 277 -53.83 4.11 -9.17
CA ASN A 277 -53.01 4.93 -8.27
C ASN A 277 -51.79 4.12 -7.80
N ASN A 278 -50.59 4.65 -8.01
CA ASN A 278 -49.38 4.08 -7.40
C ASN A 278 -49.46 4.27 -5.87
N VAL A 279 -49.44 3.17 -5.12
CA VAL A 279 -49.54 3.15 -3.65
C VAL A 279 -48.19 2.96 -2.97
N GLY A 280 -47.11 2.90 -3.75
CA GLY A 280 -45.73 2.77 -3.28
C GLY A 280 -45.00 1.59 -3.93
N ASN A 281 -43.85 1.26 -3.34
CA ASN A 281 -42.92 0.29 -3.88
C ASN A 281 -42.45 -0.72 -2.82
N TYR A 282 -42.02 -1.89 -3.31
CA TYR A 282 -41.14 -2.77 -2.56
C TYR A 282 -39.79 -2.84 -3.26
N MET A 283 -38.73 -2.47 -2.55
CA MET A 283 -37.35 -2.68 -2.97
C MET A 283 -36.86 -3.96 -2.33
N VAL A 284 -36.58 -4.98 -3.13
CA VAL A 284 -36.18 -6.31 -2.68
C VAL A 284 -34.73 -6.54 -3.09
N THR A 285 -33.85 -6.78 -2.13
CA THR A 285 -32.38 -6.85 -2.33
C THR A 285 -31.85 -8.15 -1.76
N LEU A 286 -30.73 -8.65 -2.31
CA LEU A 286 -30.08 -9.82 -1.74
C LEU A 286 -29.61 -9.55 -0.31
N LYS A 287 -29.78 -10.54 0.56
CA LYS A 287 -29.17 -10.50 1.89
C LYS A 287 -27.65 -10.52 1.77
N GLU A 288 -26.99 -9.96 2.78
CA GLU A 288 -25.53 -9.96 2.87
C GLU A 288 -24.94 -11.36 2.68
N GLY A 289 -23.92 -11.46 1.83
CA GLY A 289 -23.23 -12.72 1.51
C GLY A 289 -23.95 -13.65 0.54
N VAL A 290 -25.14 -13.29 0.04
CA VAL A 290 -25.87 -14.09 -0.97
C VAL A 290 -25.51 -13.59 -2.37
N THR A 291 -25.10 -14.51 -3.25
CA THR A 291 -24.88 -14.23 -4.68
C THR A 291 -25.97 -14.91 -5.51
N ARG A 292 -26.81 -14.14 -6.20
CA ARG A 292 -27.90 -14.66 -7.02
C ARG A 292 -28.25 -13.66 -8.12
N ASN A 293 -28.88 -14.15 -9.20
CA ASN A 293 -29.54 -13.31 -10.19
C ASN A 293 -31.07 -13.49 -10.05
N PRO A 294 -31.86 -12.40 -10.10
CA PRO A 294 -31.43 -10.99 -10.16
C PRO A 294 -30.91 -10.48 -8.80
N HIS A 295 -30.19 -9.36 -8.80
CA HIS A 295 -29.59 -8.79 -7.58
C HIS A 295 -30.56 -7.96 -6.75
N ASN A 296 -31.48 -7.27 -7.44
CA ASN A 296 -32.58 -6.56 -6.81
C ASN A 296 -33.84 -6.61 -7.68
N TYR A 297 -34.96 -6.29 -7.04
CA TYR A 297 -36.24 -6.03 -7.67
C TYR A 297 -36.79 -4.71 -7.14
N LEU A 298 -37.35 -3.90 -8.04
CA LEU A 298 -38.19 -2.75 -7.66
C LEU A 298 -39.60 -3.01 -8.13
N TYR A 299 -40.49 -3.36 -7.19
CA TYR A 299 -41.91 -3.51 -7.45
C TYR A 299 -42.59 -2.14 -7.39
N TYR A 300 -43.40 -1.84 -8.38
CA TYR A 300 -44.41 -0.78 -8.38
C TYR A 300 -45.76 -1.41 -8.09
N VAL A 301 -46.46 -0.93 -7.05
CA VAL A 301 -47.77 -1.45 -6.67
C VAL A 301 -48.82 -0.38 -6.94
N TYR A 302 -49.88 -0.79 -7.62
CA TYR A 302 -50.97 0.07 -8.02
C TYR A 302 -52.29 -0.44 -7.47
N LYS A 303 -53.09 0.46 -6.93
CA LYS A 303 -54.49 0.21 -6.59
C LYS A 303 -55.35 0.62 -7.78
N VAL A 304 -56.08 -0.34 -8.30
CA VAL A 304 -56.93 -0.20 -9.49
C VAL A 304 -58.38 -0.32 -9.06
N ASN A 305 -59.21 0.62 -9.49
CA ASN A 305 -60.66 0.53 -9.39
C ASN A 305 -61.24 0.50 -10.81
N ILE A 306 -62.11 -0.48 -11.07
CA ILE A 306 -62.76 -0.69 -12.35
C ILE A 306 -64.28 -0.81 -12.17
N ASP A 307 -65.02 -0.46 -13.22
CA ASP A 307 -66.45 -0.74 -13.33
C ASP A 307 -66.67 -2.16 -13.85
N THR A 308 -67.67 -2.85 -13.29
CA THR A 308 -68.06 -4.22 -13.67
C THR A 308 -69.58 -4.32 -13.70
N GLU A 309 -70.14 -5.39 -14.26
CA GLU A 309 -71.60 -5.63 -14.25
C GLU A 309 -72.18 -5.70 -12.83
N ASP A 310 -71.38 -6.14 -11.86
CA ASP A 310 -71.76 -6.31 -10.44
C ASP A 310 -71.45 -5.06 -9.58
N GLY A 311 -70.95 -3.97 -10.19
CA GLY A 311 -70.55 -2.71 -9.55
C GLY A 311 -69.04 -2.45 -9.55
N GLU A 312 -68.57 -1.47 -8.78
CA GLU A 312 -67.14 -1.16 -8.70
C GLU A 312 -66.32 -2.31 -8.07
N PHE A 313 -65.20 -2.64 -8.69
CA PHE A 313 -64.26 -3.64 -8.20
C PHE A 313 -62.88 -3.02 -8.00
N THR A 314 -62.33 -3.17 -6.79
CA THR A 314 -60.97 -2.70 -6.45
C THR A 314 -60.04 -3.88 -6.26
N TYR A 315 -58.83 -3.77 -6.81
CA TYR A 315 -57.76 -4.74 -6.68
C TYR A 315 -56.38 -4.09 -6.79
N TYR A 316 -55.32 -4.86 -6.56
CA TYR A 316 -53.93 -4.44 -6.67
C TYR A 316 -53.26 -5.11 -7.86
N TRP A 317 -52.64 -4.29 -8.70
CA TRP A 317 -51.79 -4.70 -9.81
C TRP A 317 -50.35 -4.30 -9.51
N TYR A 318 -49.38 -5.07 -10.02
CA TYR A 318 -47.98 -4.71 -9.88
C TYR A 318 -47.18 -5.01 -11.14
N GLY A 319 -46.06 -4.32 -11.25
CA GLY A 319 -44.96 -4.71 -12.11
C GLY A 319 -43.62 -4.43 -11.45
N TYR A 320 -42.54 -5.03 -11.95
CA TYR A 320 -41.21 -4.82 -11.40
C TYR A 320 -40.13 -4.80 -12.46
N PHE A 321 -39.06 -4.08 -12.13
CA PHE A 321 -37.77 -4.11 -12.81
C PHE A 321 -36.76 -4.86 -11.95
N THR A 322 -35.72 -5.40 -12.58
CA THR A 322 -34.61 -6.08 -11.92
C THR A 322 -33.26 -5.46 -12.27
N ASP A 323 -32.25 -5.71 -11.44
CA ASP A 323 -30.86 -5.33 -11.69
C ASP A 323 -30.67 -3.82 -11.95
N ILE A 324 -31.30 -2.99 -11.12
CA ILE A 324 -31.11 -1.54 -11.12
C ILE A 324 -29.75 -1.24 -10.51
N MET A 325 -28.92 -0.47 -11.22
CA MET A 325 -27.52 -0.26 -10.88
C MET A 325 -27.14 1.22 -10.87
N ILE A 326 -26.19 1.57 -10.02
CA ILE A 326 -25.36 2.78 -10.12
C ILE A 326 -24.02 2.37 -10.73
N LEU A 327 -23.61 3.02 -11.81
CA LEU A 327 -22.32 2.79 -12.47
C LEU A 327 -21.18 3.57 -11.76
N GLU A 328 -19.94 3.27 -12.11
CA GLU A 328 -18.74 3.92 -11.55
C GLU A 328 -18.74 5.46 -11.72
N ASP A 329 -19.41 5.99 -12.76
CA ASP A 329 -19.55 7.43 -12.99
C ASP A 329 -20.72 8.07 -12.21
N GLY A 330 -21.42 7.29 -11.38
CA GLY A 330 -22.59 7.70 -10.61
C GLY A 330 -23.92 7.64 -11.37
N THR A 331 -23.92 7.21 -12.64
CA THR A 331 -25.16 7.09 -13.43
C THR A 331 -26.01 5.93 -12.93
N CYS A 332 -27.29 6.20 -12.63
CA CYS A 332 -28.28 5.16 -12.36
C CYS A 332 -28.86 4.62 -13.68
N THR A 333 -28.93 3.29 -13.82
CA THR A 333 -29.39 2.63 -15.05
C THR A 333 -30.22 1.38 -14.77
N VAL A 334 -31.10 1.05 -15.72
CA VAL A 334 -32.00 -0.11 -15.73
C VAL A 334 -32.41 -0.40 -17.18
N ASP A 335 -32.66 -1.67 -17.51
CA ASP A 335 -33.31 -2.02 -18.78
C ASP A 335 -34.81 -1.71 -18.69
N ILE A 336 -35.23 -0.56 -19.23
CA ILE A 336 -36.64 -0.13 -19.23
C ILE A 336 -37.52 -1.08 -20.05
N SER A 337 -36.96 -1.86 -20.98
CA SER A 337 -37.72 -2.86 -21.74
C SER A 337 -37.79 -4.22 -21.02
N GLY A 338 -36.93 -4.45 -20.03
CA GLY A 338 -36.84 -5.66 -19.22
C GLY A 338 -37.66 -5.53 -17.95
N TYR A 339 -38.98 -5.71 -18.05
CA TYR A 339 -39.89 -5.71 -16.90
C TYR A 339 -40.79 -6.93 -16.88
N THR A 340 -41.36 -7.20 -15.70
CA THR A 340 -42.42 -8.18 -15.52
C THR A 340 -43.63 -7.49 -14.91
N VAL A 341 -44.81 -7.76 -15.43
CA VAL A 341 -46.07 -7.29 -14.85
C VAL A 341 -46.93 -8.45 -14.38
N SER A 342 -47.97 -8.15 -13.60
CA SER A 342 -49.00 -9.12 -13.26
C SER A 342 -49.71 -9.57 -14.53
N GLU A 343 -49.34 -10.74 -15.03
CA GLU A 343 -50.04 -11.40 -16.13
C GLU A 343 -50.69 -12.70 -15.65
N SER A 344 -51.76 -13.06 -16.32
CA SER A 344 -52.41 -14.36 -16.18
C SER A 344 -52.35 -15.06 -17.53
N SER A 345 -51.71 -16.23 -17.59
CA SER A 345 -51.89 -17.16 -18.71
C SER A 345 -52.66 -18.37 -18.23
N SER A 346 -53.74 -18.71 -18.92
CA SER A 346 -54.55 -19.90 -18.66
C SER A 346 -53.92 -21.19 -19.20
N PHE A 347 -52.66 -21.15 -19.66
CA PHE A 347 -52.10 -22.22 -20.49
C PHE A 347 -50.95 -23.02 -19.87
N PHE A 348 -50.21 -22.51 -18.86
CA PHE A 348 -49.15 -23.29 -18.21
C PHE A 348 -48.87 -22.84 -16.77
N GLY A 349 -49.71 -23.25 -15.80
CA GLY A 349 -49.38 -23.56 -14.39
C GLY A 349 -48.39 -22.71 -13.55
N LEU A 350 -47.94 -21.54 -14.01
CA LEU A 350 -47.04 -20.62 -13.33
C LEU A 350 -47.62 -19.23 -13.56
N THR A 351 -48.31 -18.70 -12.56
CA THR A 351 -48.85 -17.34 -12.59
C THR A 351 -48.13 -16.50 -11.54
N ASP A 352 -47.57 -15.38 -11.97
CA ASP A 352 -46.99 -14.39 -11.07
C ASP A 352 -48.12 -13.62 -10.34
N GLY A 353 -49.28 -13.38 -10.97
CA GLY A 353 -50.50 -12.88 -10.32
C GLY A 353 -51.52 -13.97 -9.94
N ASP A 354 -52.63 -13.58 -9.29
CA ASP A 354 -53.86 -14.38 -9.25
C ASP A 354 -54.82 -13.93 -10.36
N TYR A 355 -55.60 -14.88 -10.90
CA TYR A 355 -56.66 -14.58 -11.86
C TYR A 355 -57.94 -14.27 -11.07
N LEU A 356 -58.24 -12.99 -10.91
CA LEU A 356 -59.37 -12.53 -10.12
C LEU A 356 -60.61 -12.47 -10.99
N LYS A 357 -61.67 -13.17 -10.57
CA LYS A 357 -63.00 -13.01 -11.15
C LYS A 357 -63.63 -11.73 -10.60
N CYS A 358 -63.91 -10.78 -11.48
CA CYS A 358 -64.53 -9.50 -11.14
C CYS A 358 -66.06 -9.62 -11.15
N ASP A 359 -66.61 -10.19 -12.22
CA ASP A 359 -68.03 -10.52 -12.39
C ASP A 359 -68.20 -11.79 -13.24
N ALA A 360 -69.38 -12.03 -13.81
CA ALA A 360 -69.65 -13.20 -14.64
C ALA A 360 -68.73 -13.33 -15.87
N ASN A 361 -68.29 -12.21 -16.46
CA ASN A 361 -67.61 -12.11 -17.76
C ASN A 361 -66.19 -11.50 -17.66
N HIS A 362 -65.87 -10.78 -16.59
CA HIS A 362 -64.61 -10.05 -16.43
C HIS A 362 -63.63 -10.72 -15.47
N TYR A 363 -62.37 -10.78 -15.90
CA TYR A 363 -61.26 -11.27 -15.10
C TYR A 363 -60.03 -10.38 -15.24
N VAL A 364 -59.33 -10.15 -14.15
CA VAL A 364 -58.11 -9.34 -14.12
C VAL A 364 -56.96 -10.11 -13.45
N ALA A 365 -55.74 -9.80 -13.85
CA ALA A 365 -54.53 -10.30 -13.21
C ALA A 365 -54.12 -9.36 -12.07
N GLY A 366 -53.99 -9.88 -10.86
CA GLY A 366 -53.59 -9.09 -9.69
C GLY A 366 -53.96 -9.77 -8.37
N PHE A 367 -54.15 -8.97 -7.31
CA PHE A 367 -54.56 -9.46 -5.99
C PHE A 367 -55.71 -8.64 -5.43
N LYS A 368 -56.67 -9.30 -4.78
CA LYS A 368 -57.77 -8.62 -4.08
C LYS A 368 -57.25 -7.74 -2.94
N GLU A 369 -56.29 -8.27 -2.18
CA GLU A 369 -55.72 -7.63 -0.98
C GLU A 369 -54.22 -7.44 -1.14
N ILE A 370 -53.71 -6.29 -0.68
CA ILE A 370 -52.27 -5.97 -0.75
C ILE A 370 -51.41 -6.96 0.05
N ASP A 371 -51.93 -7.50 1.16
CA ASP A 371 -51.26 -8.54 1.95
C ASP A 371 -51.04 -9.83 1.14
N SER A 372 -51.97 -10.16 0.23
CA SER A 372 -51.84 -11.34 -0.62
C SER A 372 -50.71 -11.15 -1.64
N LEU A 373 -50.62 -9.95 -2.23
CA LEU A 373 -49.51 -9.56 -3.09
C LEU A 373 -48.18 -9.63 -2.35
N PHE A 374 -48.11 -9.00 -1.18
CA PHE A 374 -46.90 -8.97 -0.36
C PHE A 374 -46.42 -10.40 -0.01
N ASN A 375 -47.32 -11.26 0.45
CA ASN A 375 -46.97 -12.63 0.81
C ASN A 375 -46.50 -13.45 -0.41
N LYS A 376 -47.20 -13.35 -1.55
CA LYS A 376 -46.86 -14.15 -2.74
C LYS A 376 -45.62 -13.64 -3.46
N GLN A 377 -45.43 -12.32 -3.55
CA GLN A 377 -44.35 -11.73 -4.34
C GLN A 377 -43.10 -11.41 -3.55
N ILE A 378 -43.24 -10.99 -2.29
CA ILE A 378 -42.12 -10.51 -1.48
C ILE A 378 -41.70 -11.58 -0.47
N VAL A 379 -42.63 -12.06 0.37
CA VAL A 379 -42.31 -13.05 1.41
C VAL A 379 -41.86 -14.39 0.83
N SER A 380 -42.37 -14.80 -0.33
CA SER A 380 -41.90 -16.01 -1.02
C SER A 380 -40.40 -15.99 -1.37
N LYS A 381 -39.78 -14.81 -1.39
CA LYS A 381 -38.35 -14.60 -1.67
C LYS A 381 -37.50 -14.39 -0.40
N SER A 382 -38.12 -14.39 0.79
CA SER A 382 -37.46 -13.98 2.03
C SER A 382 -36.32 -14.88 2.49
N ASP A 383 -36.14 -16.06 1.91
CA ASP A 383 -34.99 -16.93 2.22
C ASP A 383 -33.68 -16.26 1.77
N LEU A 384 -33.66 -15.70 0.56
CA LEU A 384 -32.47 -15.13 -0.08
C LEU A 384 -32.46 -13.60 -0.07
N TYR A 385 -33.62 -12.97 0.03
CA TYR A 385 -33.76 -11.53 -0.10
C TYR A 385 -34.31 -10.89 1.18
N GLU A 386 -34.02 -9.61 1.35
CA GLU A 386 -34.65 -8.69 2.29
C GLU A 386 -35.38 -7.58 1.52
N TYR A 387 -36.16 -6.75 2.21
CA TYR A 387 -36.93 -5.70 1.54
C TYR A 387 -37.06 -4.41 2.34
N LYS A 388 -37.25 -3.31 1.61
CA LYS A 388 -37.73 -2.02 2.10
C LYS A 388 -39.05 -1.67 1.40
N SER A 389 -39.94 -0.97 2.09
CA SER A 389 -41.28 -0.64 1.60
C SER A 389 -41.54 0.86 1.71
N THR A 390 -42.17 1.42 0.68
CA THR A 390 -42.75 2.78 0.69
C THR A 390 -44.27 2.75 0.58
N ILE A 391 -44.89 1.57 0.72
CA ILE A 391 -46.34 1.39 0.64
C ILE A 391 -47.06 2.23 1.70
N THR A 392 -48.07 2.99 1.27
CA THR A 392 -48.77 3.97 2.11
C THR A 392 -50.11 3.49 2.69
N GLU A 393 -50.54 2.28 2.35
CA GLU A 393 -51.84 1.71 2.77
C GLU A 393 -51.71 0.59 3.81
#